data_AF-A0A533Y543-F1
#
_entry.id   AF-A0A533Y543-F1
#
_cell.length_a   1.000
_cell.length_b   1.000
_cell.length_c   1.000
_cell.angle_alpha   90.00
_cell.angle_beta   90.00
_cell.angle_gamma   90.00
#
_symmetry.space_group_name_H-M   'P 1'
#
loop_
_entity.id
_entity.type
_entity.pdbx_description
1 polymer ?
#
loop_
_entity_poly.entity_id
_entity_poly.type
_entity_poly.pdbx_seq_one_letter_code
_entity_poly.pdbx_strand_id
1 'polypeptide(L)' 'MTMQDTANMAGITKEMAIRIMDRFKCDQLMSGTDKRLVILDLPRLMTSASL' A
#
# COMPACT_ATOMS: atom_id res chain seq x y z
N MET A 1 1.31 10.36 5.90
CA MET A 1 1.36 10.36 4.43
C MET A 1 -0.04 10.10 3.96
N THR A 2 -0.66 11.01 3.21
CA THR A 2 -2.04 10.80 2.75
C THR A 2 -2.08 9.79 1.60
N MET A 3 -3.25 9.22 1.32
CA MET A 3 -3.46 8.36 0.15
C MET A 3 -3.19 9.13 -1.15
N GLN A 4 -3.43 10.44 -1.17
CA GLN A 4 -3.11 11.30 -2.31
C GLN A 4 -1.59 11.45 -2.51
N ASP A 5 -0.83 11.61 -1.43
CA ASP A 5 0.64 11.67 -1.52
C ASP A 5 1.20 10.34 -2.04
N THR A 6 0.63 9.23 -1.60
CA THR A 6 1.00 7.88 -2.05
C THR A 6 0.71 7.71 -3.55
N ALA A 7 -0.48 8.15 -3.98
CA ALA A 7 -0.89 8.11 -5.38
C ALA A 7 0.03 8.98 -6.26
N ASN A 8 0.35 10.19 -5.81
CA ASN A 8 1.27 11.09 -6.50
C ASN A 8 2.68 10.50 -6.61
N MET A 9 3.20 9.88 -5.54
CA MET A 9 4.52 9.23 -5.55
C MET A 9 4.57 8.01 -6.47
N ALA A 10 3.52 7.20 -6.48
CA ALA A 10 3.45 5.99 -7.31
C ALA A 10 2.99 6.27 -8.76
N GLY A 11 2.63 7.52 -9.10
CA GLY A 11 2.12 7.88 -10.43
C GLY A 11 0.76 7.24 -10.76
N ILE A 12 -0.05 6.93 -9.75
CA ILE A 12 -1.36 6.28 -9.89
C ILE A 12 -2.48 7.18 -9.38
N THR A 13 -3.74 6.77 -9.59
CA THR A 13 -4.88 7.48 -9.03
C THR A 13 -5.04 7.18 -7.54
N LYS A 14 -5.67 8.12 -6.81
CA LYS A 14 -6.00 7.95 -5.38
C LYS A 14 -6.85 6.70 -5.13
N GLU A 15 -7.80 6.41 -6.01
CA GLU A 15 -8.62 5.19 -5.94
C GLU A 15 -7.79 3.92 -6.10
N MET A 16 -6.83 3.90 -7.04
CA MET A 16 -5.93 2.76 -7.19
C MET A 16 -5.04 2.58 -5.97
N ALA A 17 -4.51 3.67 -5.41
CA ALA A 17 -3.71 3.61 -4.18
C ALA A 17 -4.52 3.02 -3.02
N ILE A 18 -5.78 3.44 -2.86
CA ILE A 18 -6.69 2.89 -1.83
C ILE A 18 -6.92 1.39 -2.07
N ARG A 19 -7.24 0.97 -3.30
CA ARG A 19 -7.50 -0.46 -3.62
C ARG A 19 -6.29 -1.35 -3.37
N ILE A 20 -5.09 -0.89 -3.74
CA ILE A 20 -3.84 -1.62 -3.50
C ILE A 20 -3.59 -1.75 -2.00
N MET A 21 -3.76 -0.66 -1.26
CA MET A 21 -3.58 -0.67 0.19
C MET A 21 -4.61 -1.53 0.92
N ASP A 22 -5.86 -1.52 0.49
CA ASP A 22 -6.89 -2.38 1.08
C ASP A 22 -6.56 -3.86 0.88
N ARG A 23 -6.11 -4.22 -0.33
CA ARG A 23 -5.63 -5.57 -0.63
C ARG A 23 -4.44 -5.98 0.23
N PHE A 24 -3.41 -5.14 0.35
CA PHE A 24 -2.23 -5.46 1.16
C PHE A 24 -2.53 -5.57 2.66
N LYS A 25 -3.55 -4.88 3.17
CA LYS A 25 -4.05 -5.07 4.54
C LYS A 25 -4.78 -6.40 4.69
N CYS A 26 -5.63 -6.76 3.72
CA CYS A 26 -6.35 -8.03 3.70
C CYS A 26 -5.38 -9.23 3.67
N ASP A 27 -4.35 -9.13 2.83
CA ASP A 27 -3.30 -10.16 2.69
C ASP A 27 -2.31 -10.20 3.87
N GLN A 28 -2.53 -9.35 4.89
CA GLN A 28 -1.69 -9.17 6.08
C GLN A 28 -0.22 -8.85 5.74
N LEU A 29 0.02 -8.19 4.61
CA LEU A 29 1.36 -7.80 4.15
C LEU A 29 1.79 -6.48 4.79
N MET A 30 0.82 -5.65 5.19
CA MET A 30 1.05 -4.40 5.88
C MET A 30 -0.08 -4.08 6.86
N SER A 31 0.25 -3.29 7.88
CA SER A 31 -0.71 -2.77 8.85
C SER A 31 -0.43 -1.28 9.05
N GLY A 32 -1.47 -0.48 9.29
CA GLY A 32 -1.25 0.95 9.47
C GLY A 32 -2.49 1.82 9.47
N THR A 33 -2.33 2.99 10.08
CA THR A 33 -3.28 4.11 10.10
C THR A 33 -2.82 5.20 9.14
N ASP A 34 -3.64 6.23 8.90
CA ASP A 34 -3.34 7.32 7.95
C ASP A 34 -2.00 8.04 8.18
N LYS A 35 -1.42 7.89 9.38
CA LYS A 35 -0.16 8.52 9.77
C LYS A 35 1.01 7.53 9.89
N ARG A 36 0.77 6.23 9.90
CA ARG A 36 1.81 5.23 10.14
C ARG A 36 1.54 3.95 9.37
N LEU A 37 2.43 3.61 8.45
CA LEU A 37 2.43 2.36 7.69
C LEU A 37 3.53 1.46 8.24
N VAL A 38 3.20 0.20 8.51
CA VAL A 38 4.12 -0.85 8.98
C VAL A 38 4.04 -2.00 7.99
N ILE A 39 5.19 -2.36 7.41
CA ILE A 39 5.29 -3.54 6.55
C ILE A 39 5.47 -4.76 7.46
N LEU A 40 4.57 -5.73 7.33
CA LEU A 40 4.61 -6.97 8.13
C LEU A 40 5.47 -8.04 7.45
N ASP A 41 5.42 -8.11 6.12
CA ASP A 41 6.17 -9.08 5.32
C ASP A 41 6.66 -8.43 4.02
N LEU A 42 7.90 -7.93 4.06
CA LEU A 42 8.53 -7.24 2.92
C LEU A 42 8.79 -8.17 1.72
N PRO A 43 9.30 -9.41 1.89
CA PRO A 43 9.47 -10.33 0.76
C PRO A 43 8.17 -10.60 0.01
N ARG A 44 7.08 -10.93 0.72
CA ARG A 44 5.78 -11.20 0.07
C ARG A 44 5.17 -9.95 -0.56
N LEU A 45 5.40 -8.77 0.03
CA LEU A 45 4.99 -7.49 -0.55
C LEU A 45 5.68 -7.25 -1.91
N MET A 46 6.99 -7.47 -2.01
CA MET A 46 7.75 -7.30 -3.27
C MET A 46 7.27 -8.26 -4.36
N THR A 47 7.02 -9.52 -4.03
CA THR A 47 6.47 -10.49 -5.00
C THR A 47 5.09 -10.06 -5.50
N SER A 48 4.26 -9.50 -4.63
CA SER A 48 2.91 -9.04 -4.97
C SER A 48 2.89 -7.75 -5.80
N ALA A 49 3.94 -6.93 -5.70
CA ALA A 49 4.09 -5.66 -6.41
C ALA A 49 4.78 -5.79 -7.78
N SER A 50 5.39 -6.94 -8.09
CA SER A 50 6.16 -7.16 -9.32
C SER A 50 5.32 -7.60 -10.54
N LEU A 51 4.06 -7.16 -10.61
CA LEU A 51 3.14 -7.43 -11.73
C LEU A 51 3.23 -6.36 -12.81
#